data_AF-D8PHP8-F1
#
_entry.id   AF-D8PHP8-F1
#
_cell.length_a   1.000
_cell.length_b   1.000
_cell.length_c   1.000
_cell.angle_alpha   90.00
_cell.angle_beta   90.00
_cell.angle_gamma   90.00
#
_symmetry.space_group_name_H-M   'P 1'
#
loop_
_entity.id
_entity.type
_entity.pdbx_description
1 polymer ?
#
loop_
_entity_poly.entity_id
_entity_poly.type
_entity_poly.pdbx_seq_one_letter_code
_entity_poly.pdbx_strand_id
1 'polypeptide(L)'
;MEQPTGRSGQRAVKRPTVAVVYEDVTTGYKCADWFALHGYQATMTSAVHHLERNLKELRPDVIVVRLSSAPTPLHSTVPRLKMTCPQVPIIAMVDQSTAARDGVAPDLTKAFGADVFMCDSLDPPSPLS
;
A
#
# COMPACT_ATOMS: atom_id res chain seq x y z
N MET A 1 40.80 35.33 -0.65
CA MET A 1 41.17 33.90 -0.56
C MET A 1 41.07 33.52 0.91
N GLU A 2 40.15 32.72 1.41
CA GLU A 2 39.07 31.90 0.84
C GLU A 2 38.04 31.74 1.96
N GLN A 3 36.75 31.81 1.64
CA GLN A 3 35.67 31.07 2.31
C GLN A 3 35.09 30.14 1.22
N PRO A 4 34.28 29.11 1.52
CA PRO A 4 34.30 28.17 2.64
C PRO A 4 34.10 26.72 2.13
N THR A 5 34.71 25.69 2.72
CA THR A 5 34.26 24.31 2.47
C THR A 5 33.03 24.03 3.31
N GLY A 6 31.87 24.38 2.76
CA GLY A 6 30.57 23.89 3.21
C GLY A 6 30.54 22.38 3.12
N ARG A 7 30.64 21.70 4.27
CA ARG A 7 30.11 20.34 4.40
C ARG A 7 28.61 20.45 4.25
N SER A 8 28.11 20.26 3.04
CA SER A 8 26.74 19.84 2.83
C SER A 8 26.59 18.52 3.57
N GLY A 9 25.98 18.56 4.75
CA GLY A 9 25.47 17.34 5.37
C GLY A 9 24.61 16.68 4.31
N GLN A 10 25.01 15.49 3.85
CA GLN A 10 24.13 14.61 3.09
C GLN A 10 22.92 14.41 4.00
N ARG A 11 21.85 15.17 3.75
CA ARG A 11 20.57 15.00 4.39
C ARG A 11 20.18 13.58 4.03
N ALA A 12 20.31 12.65 4.97
CA ALA A 12 19.96 11.25 4.75
C ALA A 12 18.57 11.26 4.13
N VAL A 13 18.47 10.86 2.86
CA VAL A 13 17.19 10.88 2.14
C VAL A 13 16.32 9.88 2.89
N LYS A 14 15.32 10.40 3.62
CA LYS A 14 14.40 9.57 4.38
C LYS A 14 13.71 8.63 3.39
N ARG A 15 13.77 7.32 3.66
CA ARG A 15 13.05 6.33 2.85
C ARG A 15 11.55 6.63 2.91
N PRO A 16 10.85 6.65 1.77
CA PRO A 16 9.40 6.81 1.79
C PRO A 16 8.76 5.64 2.55
N THR A 17 7.77 5.95 3.37
CA THR A 17 7.12 5.03 4.29
C THR A 17 5.81 4.51 3.71
N VAL A 18 5.61 3.20 3.79
CA VAL A 18 4.45 2.50 3.24
C VAL A 18 3.74 1.77 4.36
N ALA A 19 2.44 2.01 4.55
CA ALA A 19 1.61 1.19 5.43
C ALA A 19 0.88 0.12 4.62
N VAL A 20 1.20 -1.14 4.84
CA VAL A 20 0.55 -2.28 4.19
C VAL A 20 -0.58 -2.77 5.10
N VAL A 21 -1.82 -2.55 4.65
CA VAL A 21 -3.03 -3.03 5.32
C VAL A 21 -3.37 -4.42 4.79
N TYR A 22 -3.41 -5.40 5.69
CA TYR A 22 -3.61 -6.80 5.33
C TYR A 22 -4.80 -7.42 6.08
N GLU A 23 -5.43 -8.39 5.42
CA GLU A 23 -6.34 -9.37 6.03
C GLU A 23 -5.65 -10.72 6.19
N ASP A 24 -4.90 -11.16 5.17
CA ASP A 24 -4.02 -12.32 5.23
C ASP A 24 -2.58 -11.88 5.51
N VAL A 25 -2.02 -12.38 6.61
CA VAL A 25 -0.66 -12.05 7.05
C VAL A 25 0.41 -12.45 6.03
N THR A 26 0.23 -13.58 5.33
CA THR A 26 1.16 -14.11 4.33
C THR A 26 1.28 -13.18 3.14
N THR A 27 0.13 -12.74 2.61
CA THR A 27 0.10 -11.79 1.49
C THR A 27 0.56 -10.40 1.91
N GLY A 28 0.27 -10.01 3.16
CA GLY A 28 0.81 -8.81 3.79
C GLY A 28 2.34 -8.78 3.83
N TYR A 29 2.97 -9.89 4.24
CA TYR A 29 4.44 -10.01 4.26
C TYR A 29 5.03 -9.94 2.86
N LYS A 30 4.50 -10.70 1.89
CA LYS A 30 4.96 -10.62 0.49
C LYS A 30 4.94 -9.18 -0.05
N CYS A 31 3.88 -8.45 0.27
CA CYS A 31 3.73 -7.05 -0.15
C CYS A 31 4.73 -6.14 0.54
N ALA A 32 4.89 -6.25 1.86
CA ALA A 32 5.85 -5.47 2.62
C ALA A 32 7.30 -5.73 2.19
N ASP A 33 7.65 -7.00 1.94
CA ASP A 33 8.96 -7.41 1.44
C ASP A 33 9.24 -6.80 0.06
N TRP A 34 8.25 -6.81 -0.84
CA TRP A 34 8.40 -6.18 -2.15
C TRP A 34 8.74 -4.69 -2.01
N PHE A 35 8.03 -3.95 -1.17
CA PHE A 35 8.34 -2.53 -0.91
C PHE A 35 9.72 -2.35 -0.27
N ALA A 36 10.09 -3.19 0.69
CA ALA A 36 11.41 -3.15 1.33
C ALA A 36 12.55 -3.37 0.33
N LEU A 37 12.39 -4.31 -0.59
CA LEU A 37 13.36 -4.59 -1.67
C LEU A 37 13.53 -3.40 -2.63
N HIS A 38 12.49 -2.57 -2.79
CA HIS A 38 12.52 -1.39 -3.65
C HIS A 38 12.90 -0.10 -2.91
N GLY A 39 13.42 -0.20 -1.68
CA GLY A 39 13.95 0.93 -0.92
C GLY A 39 12.94 1.71 -0.08
N TYR A 40 11.70 1.21 0.03
CA TYR A 40 10.68 1.78 0.89
C TYR A 40 10.80 1.24 2.33
N GLN A 41 10.32 2.01 3.29
CA GLN A 41 10.14 1.55 4.67
C GLN A 41 8.69 1.06 4.85
N ALA A 42 8.48 -0.24 4.68
CA ALA A 42 7.16 -0.86 4.81
C ALA A 42 6.83 -1.21 6.27
N THR A 43 5.61 -0.90 6.71
CA THR A 43 5.06 -1.30 8.01
C THR A 43 3.74 -2.01 7.79
N MET A 44 3.57 -3.19 8.40
CA MET A 44 2.34 -3.96 8.30
C MET A 44 1.33 -3.52 9.35
N THR A 45 0.05 -3.43 8.99
CA THR A 45 -1.05 -3.15 9.92
C THR A 45 -2.28 -4.01 9.57
N SER A 46 -2.89 -4.63 10.57
CA SER A 46 -4.10 -5.42 10.39
C SER A 46 -5.33 -4.53 10.13
N ALA A 47 -6.24 -5.01 9.29
CA ALA A 47 -7.53 -4.37 9.02
C ALA A 47 -8.51 -4.35 10.22
N VAL A 48 -8.31 -5.22 11.22
CA VAL A 48 -9.37 -5.59 12.18
C VAL A 48 -9.35 -4.74 13.45
N HIS A 49 -8.17 -4.31 13.91
CA HIS A 49 -8.03 -3.61 15.20
C HIS A 49 -7.06 -2.42 15.12
N HIS A 50 -7.51 -1.28 15.66
CA HIS A 50 -6.72 -0.06 15.83
C HIS A 50 -6.09 0.54 14.56
N LEU A 51 -6.54 0.13 13.37
CA LEU A 51 -6.01 0.58 12.09
C LEU A 51 -5.87 2.11 12.00
N GLU A 52 -6.91 2.87 12.33
CA GLU A 52 -6.86 4.34 12.27
C GLU A 52 -5.85 4.94 13.24
N ARG A 53 -5.73 4.37 14.45
CA ARG A 53 -4.76 4.83 15.45
C ARG A 53 -3.34 4.55 14.95
N ASN A 54 -3.10 3.33 14.48
CA ASN A 54 -1.80 2.92 13.96
C ASN A 54 -1.38 3.81 12.79
N LEU A 55 -2.29 4.12 11.86
CA LEU A 55 -1.99 5.01 10.73
C LEU A 55 -1.71 6.45 11.15
N LYS A 56 -2.42 6.97 12.17
CA LYS A 56 -2.14 8.31 12.73
C LYS A 56 -0.78 8.38 13.40
N GLU A 57 -0.34 7.31 14.05
CA GLU A 57 0.96 7.22 14.71
C GLU A 57 2.09 7.00 13.70
N LEU A 58 1.89 6.11 12.72
CA LEU A 58 2.87 5.78 11.68
C LEU A 58 3.10 6.94 10.70
N ARG A 59 2.05 7.72 10.39
CA ARG A 59 2.05 8.78 9.36
C ARG A 59 2.75 8.34 8.06
N PRO A 60 2.25 7.28 7.41
CA PRO A 60 2.85 6.78 6.18
C PRO A 60 2.71 7.79 5.03
N ASP A 61 3.65 7.74 4.10
CA ASP A 61 3.59 8.54 2.86
C ASP A 61 2.58 7.93 1.86
N VAL A 62 2.31 6.63 1.95
CA VAL A 62 1.29 5.92 1.17
C VAL A 62 0.70 4.75 1.96
N ILE A 63 -0.59 4.50 1.77
CA ILE A 63 -1.29 3.33 2.31
C ILE A 63 -1.54 2.36 1.17
N VAL A 64 -1.20 1.10 1.35
CA VAL A 64 -1.46 0.03 0.39
C VAL A 64 -2.45 -0.93 1.03
N VAL A 65 -3.57 -1.13 0.36
CA VAL A 65 -4.66 -2.00 0.82
C VAL A 65 -4.75 -3.16 -0.16
N ARG A 66 -4.51 -4.39 0.30
CA ARG A 66 -4.72 -5.56 -0.55
C ARG A 66 -6.15 -6.07 -0.40
N LEU A 67 -6.98 -5.82 -1.41
CA LEU A 67 -8.37 -6.27 -1.47
C LEU A 67 -8.43 -7.66 -2.10
N SER A 68 -9.10 -8.58 -1.42
CA SER A 68 -9.57 -9.81 -2.05
C SER A 68 -10.77 -9.49 -2.94
N SER A 69 -11.03 -10.35 -3.93
CA SER A 69 -12.22 -10.25 -4.78
C SER A 69 -13.51 -10.66 -4.08
N ALA A 70 -13.42 -11.47 -3.01
CA ALA A 70 -14.55 -11.70 -2.12
C ALA A 70 -14.85 -10.43 -1.30
N PRO A 71 -16.12 -10.12 -1.00
CA PRO A 71 -16.46 -9.02 -0.10
C PRO A 71 -15.87 -9.32 1.28
N THR A 72 -14.86 -8.54 1.67
CA THR A 72 -14.23 -8.62 2.98
C THR A 72 -14.43 -7.33 3.78
N PRO A 73 -14.30 -7.37 5.12
CA PRO A 73 -14.40 -6.17 5.96
C PRO A 73 -13.48 -5.02 5.51
N LEU A 74 -12.34 -5.34 4.88
CA LEU A 74 -11.40 -4.35 4.36
C LEU A 74 -11.99 -3.46 3.26
N HIS A 75 -12.95 -3.95 2.46
CA HIS A 75 -13.65 -3.13 1.45
C HIS A 75 -14.38 -1.94 2.09
N SER A 76 -15.03 -2.16 3.23
CA SER A 76 -15.69 -1.09 3.99
C SER A 76 -14.72 -0.18 4.77
N THR A 77 -13.45 -0.57 4.82
CA THR A 77 -12.43 0.13 5.60
C THR A 77 -11.76 1.25 4.79
N VAL A 78 -11.66 1.13 3.46
CA VAL A 78 -11.05 2.15 2.60
C VAL A 78 -11.68 3.55 2.74
N PRO A 79 -13.03 3.71 2.78
CA PRO A 79 -13.63 5.01 3.05
C PRO A 79 -13.26 5.59 4.43
N ARG A 80 -13.15 4.74 5.45
CA ARG A 80 -12.72 5.15 6.81
C ARG A 80 -11.27 5.62 6.82
N LEU A 81 -10.42 4.95 6.05
CA LEU A 81 -9.03 5.35 5.86
C LEU A 81 -8.93 6.73 5.20
N LYS A 82 -9.75 7.00 4.18
CA LYS A 82 -9.83 8.33 3.56
C LYS A 82 -10.27 9.42 4.51
N MET A 83 -11.23 9.15 5.40
CA MET A 83 -11.62 10.11 6.42
C MET A 83 -10.51 10.34 7.47
N THR A 84 -9.73 9.31 7.77
CA THR A 84 -8.68 9.37 8.82
C THR A 84 -7.39 10.01 8.32
N CYS A 85 -7.01 9.71 7.09
CA CYS A 85 -5.77 10.14 6.44
C CYS A 85 -6.09 10.74 5.06
N PRO A 86 -6.79 11.88 5.00
CA PRO A 86 -7.31 12.42 3.73
C PRO A 86 -6.23 12.82 2.73
N GLN A 87 -5.03 13.16 3.23
CA GLN A 87 -3.90 13.58 2.41
C GLN A 87 -2.97 12.42 2.01
N VAL A 88 -3.19 11.22 2.56
CA VAL A 88 -2.35 10.07 2.25
C VAL A 88 -2.96 9.30 1.08
N PRO A 89 -2.21 9.07 -0.01
CA PRO A 89 -2.70 8.27 -1.12
C PRO A 89 -2.93 6.82 -0.67
N ILE A 90 -4.04 6.24 -1.11
CA ILE A 90 -4.42 4.86 -0.91
C ILE A 90 -4.33 4.12 -2.24
N ILE A 91 -3.47 3.12 -2.29
CA ILE A 91 -3.34 2.18 -3.41
C ILE A 91 -4.10 0.91 -3.04
N ALA A 92 -5.17 0.62 -3.79
CA ALA A 92 -5.88 -0.64 -3.69
C ALA A 92 -5.24 -1.67 -4.64
N MET A 93 -4.67 -2.73 -4.09
CA MET A 93 -4.17 -3.88 -4.84
C MET A 93 -5.23 -4.96 -4.86
N VAL A 94 -5.70 -5.35 -6.05
CA VAL A 94 -6.78 -6.35 -6.22
C VAL A 94 -6.21 -7.63 -6.81
N ASP A 95 -6.52 -8.77 -6.21
CA ASP A 95 -6.13 -10.08 -6.72
C ASP A 95 -6.81 -10.37 -8.08
N GLN A 96 -6.02 -10.67 -9.12
CA GLN A 96 -6.50 -10.95 -10.47
C GLN A 96 -7.10 -12.35 -10.66
N SER A 97 -6.94 -13.27 -9.71
CA SER A 97 -7.36 -14.68 -9.86
C SER A 97 -8.85 -14.85 -10.20
N THR A 98 -9.68 -13.83 -10.00
CA THR A 98 -11.10 -13.82 -10.38
C THR A 98 -11.46 -12.83 -11.50
N ALA A 99 -10.55 -11.95 -11.93
CA ALA A 99 -10.82 -11.03 -13.04
C ALA A 99 -11.04 -11.76 -14.37
N ALA A 100 -10.59 -13.01 -14.48
CA ALA A 100 -10.86 -13.90 -15.62
C ALA A 100 -12.28 -14.51 -15.61
N ARG A 101 -13.05 -14.38 -14.51
CA ARG A 101 -14.36 -15.05 -14.40
C ARG A 101 -15.58 -14.17 -14.67
N ASP A 102 -15.47 -12.86 -14.50
CA ASP A 102 -16.57 -11.94 -14.80
C ASP A 102 -15.99 -10.62 -15.30
N GLY A 103 -16.44 -10.18 -16.48
CA GLY A 103 -16.06 -8.91 -17.13
C GLY A 103 -16.54 -7.66 -16.39
N VAL A 104 -16.52 -7.65 -15.06
CA VAL A 104 -17.02 -6.63 -14.15
C VAL A 104 -15.85 -6.01 -13.36
N ALA A 105 -14.73 -5.75 -14.04
CA ALA A 105 -13.57 -5.08 -13.46
C ALA A 105 -13.72 -3.55 -13.21
N PRO A 106 -14.61 -2.76 -13.86
CA PRO A 106 -14.54 -1.30 -13.69
C PRO A 106 -15.27 -0.75 -12.47
N ASP A 107 -16.30 -1.41 -11.91
CA ASP A 107 -17.21 -0.75 -10.93
C ASP A 107 -16.70 -0.81 -9.47
N LEU A 108 -15.73 -1.67 -9.19
CA LEU A 108 -15.01 -1.70 -7.91
C LEU A 108 -14.21 -0.40 -7.68
N THR A 109 -13.78 0.27 -8.75
CA THR A 109 -12.96 1.48 -8.70
C THR A 109 -13.65 2.66 -8.00
N LYS A 110 -14.98 2.76 -8.16
CA LYS A 110 -15.80 3.84 -7.58
C LYS A 110 -16.37 3.47 -6.22
N ALA A 111 -16.51 2.18 -5.93
CA ALA A 111 -17.14 1.68 -4.72
C ALA A 111 -16.30 1.90 -3.45
N PHE A 112 -14.97 1.95 -3.55
CA PHE A 112 -14.09 1.92 -2.36
C PHE A 112 -13.36 3.21 -2.05
N GLY A 113 -13.23 4.16 -2.98
CA GLY A 113 -12.61 5.47 -2.72
C GLY A 113 -11.08 5.48 -2.60
N ALA A 114 -10.39 4.49 -3.18
CA ALA A 114 -8.93 4.51 -3.31
C ALA A 114 -8.48 5.47 -4.43
N ASP A 115 -7.26 6.00 -4.35
CA ASP A 115 -6.72 6.94 -5.35
C ASP A 115 -6.15 6.23 -6.57
N VAL A 116 -5.56 5.04 -6.36
CA VAL A 116 -4.94 4.24 -7.41
C VAL A 116 -5.34 2.79 -7.23
N PHE A 117 -5.68 2.12 -8.33
CA PHE A 117 -5.95 0.69 -8.36
C PHE A 117 -4.84 -0.02 -9.12
N MET A 118 -4.29 -1.07 -8.53
CA MET A 118 -3.30 -1.93 -9.18
C MET A 118 -3.79 -3.37 -9.16
N CYS A 119 -3.74 -4.01 -10.32
CA CYS A 119 -3.97 -5.44 -10.42
C CYS A 119 -2.73 -6.16 -9.86
N ASP A 120 -2.95 -7.10 -8.95
CA ASP A 120 -1.90 -7.93 -8.38
C ASP A 120 -1.30 -8.82 -9.48
N SER A 121 -0.05 -8.54 -9.81
CA SER A 121 0.91 -9.57 -10.20
C SER A 121 2.19 -9.25 -9.44
N LEU A 122 2.21 -9.58 -8.15
CA LEU A 122 3.42 -9.53 -7.32
C LEU A 122 4.33 -10.74 -7.54
N ASP A 123 3.87 -11.75 -8.28
CA ASP A 123 4.72 -12.85 -8.69
C ASP A 123 5.79 -12.32 -9.67
N PRO A 124 7.05 -12.73 -9.50
CA PRO A 124 8.07 -12.45 -10.50
C PRO A 124 7.63 -13.04 -11.84
N PRO A 125 7.91 -12.37 -12.98
CA PRO A 125 7.58 -12.91 -14.28
C PRO A 125 8.17 -14.31 -14.40
N SER A 126 7.35 -15.27 -14.82
CA SER A 126 7.80 -16.66 -15.02
C SER A 126 9.06 -16.65 -15.88
N PRO A 127 10.13 -17.37 -15.47
CA PRO A 127 11.28 -17.54 -16.35
C PRO A 127 10.76 -18.18 -17.64
N LEU A 128 10.98 -17.48 -18.75
CA LEU A 128 10.63 -17.94 -20.09
C LEU A 128 11.13 -19.39 -20.25
N SER A 129 10.19 -20.33 -20.44
CA SER A 129 10.49 -21.72 -20.79
C SER A 129 10.75 -21.85 -22.28
#